data_AF-A0A913Y983-F1
#
_entry.id   AF-A0A913Y983-F1
#
_cell.length_a   1.000
_cell.length_b   1.000
_cell.length_c   1.000
_cell.angle_alpha   90.00
_cell.angle_beta   90.00
_cell.angle_gamma   90.00
#
_symmetry.space_group_name_H-M   'P 1'
#
loop_
_entity.id
_entity.type
_entity.pdbx_description
1 polymer ?
#
loop_
_entity_poly.entity_id
_entity_poly.type
_entity_poly.pdbx_seq_one_letter_code
_entity_poly.pdbx_strand_id
1 'polypeptide(L)'
;MRSPRFGLCFLVLALFYTIHGIEGQCPALAPDMTMTKKDGSRLYGHVINWLYAQKEVLCRLKCNMVERCLTYNYEIATEICELNDADDENDLQETQGFVYVDIKKPSKSLGCFLDKGVDNSRPFPQLIVNYREAIDWHDLKTSVIDKCAKKTKERGYTYFGIQFYGECWSGPDDDVQYDRDGPSTDCRNGVGEEKSFMVYQVPGLKQKKVM
;
A
#
# COMPACT_ATOMS: atom_id res chain seq x y z
N MET A 1 47.47 40.98 56.47
CA MET A 1 47.01 39.90 55.55
C MET A 1 46.04 39.01 56.32
N ARG A 2 44.89 38.71 55.71
CA ARG A 2 43.66 38.20 56.33
C ARG A 2 43.74 36.74 56.78
N SER A 3 42.91 36.47 57.79
CA SER A 3 42.50 35.20 58.39
C SER A 3 41.68 34.28 57.45
N PRO A 4 41.48 33.00 57.84
CA PRO A 4 40.74 31.97 57.07
C PRO A 4 39.27 31.84 57.52
N ARG A 5 38.41 31.24 56.67
CA ARG A 5 37.40 30.18 56.98
C ARG A 5 36.34 30.01 55.88
N PHE A 6 36.08 28.73 55.55
CA PHE A 6 34.81 28.08 55.18
C PHE A 6 33.97 28.58 53.99
N GLY A 7 33.63 27.65 53.08
CA GLY A 7 32.36 27.72 52.35
C GLY A 7 32.28 26.96 51.02
N LEU A 8 31.42 25.94 50.98
CA LEU A 8 30.67 25.41 49.84
C LEU A 8 31.39 24.70 48.67
N CYS A 9 31.22 23.38 48.60
CA CYS A 9 30.46 22.73 47.50
C CYS A 9 30.34 21.22 47.73
N PHE A 10 29.53 20.82 48.72
CA PHE A 10 28.85 19.53 48.66
C PHE A 10 27.50 19.78 47.99
N LEU A 11 27.36 19.38 46.72
CA LEU A 11 26.10 19.04 46.02
C LEU A 11 26.39 18.88 44.52
N VAL A 12 26.86 17.69 44.13
CA VAL A 12 26.65 17.19 42.76
C VAL A 12 25.95 15.84 42.89
N LEU A 13 24.76 15.88 43.49
CA LEU A 13 23.76 14.82 43.41
C LEU A 13 22.64 15.36 42.51
N ALA A 14 22.23 14.53 41.55
CA ALA A 14 21.04 14.65 40.73
C ALA A 14 21.07 15.61 39.51
N LEU A 15 21.86 15.30 38.47
CA LEU A 15 21.58 15.79 37.10
C LEU A 15 21.77 14.73 35.99
N PHE A 16 21.62 13.44 36.29
CA PHE A 16 21.57 12.37 35.28
C PHE A 16 20.29 11.53 35.34
N TYR A 17 19.17 12.16 35.66
CA TYR A 17 17.85 11.55 35.50
C TYR A 17 16.88 12.52 34.80
N THR A 18 17.29 13.03 33.64
CA THR A 18 16.31 13.37 32.61
C THR A 18 16.30 12.24 31.61
N ILE A 19 15.42 11.28 31.92
CA ILE A 19 14.96 10.26 30.99
C ILE A 19 14.59 11.01 29.71
N HIS A 20 15.38 10.83 28.66
CA HIS A 20 14.95 11.15 27.31
C HIS A 20 13.83 10.15 26.99
N GLY A 21 12.61 10.47 27.43
CA GLY A 21 11.40 9.95 26.85
C GLY A 21 11.34 10.51 25.45
N ILE A 22 12.05 9.86 24.52
CA ILE A 22 11.77 10.04 23.11
C ILE A 22 10.37 9.44 22.96
N GLU A 23 9.35 10.29 22.96
CA GLU A 23 8.07 9.93 22.38
C GLU A 23 8.41 9.53 20.94
N GLY A 24 8.55 8.22 20.71
CA GLY A 24 8.61 7.69 19.39
C GLY A 24 7.25 7.95 18.75
N GLN A 25 7.08 9.12 18.13
CA GLN A 25 6.03 9.28 17.14
C GLN A 25 6.33 8.23 16.07
N CYS A 26 5.54 7.15 16.06
CA CYS A 26 5.48 6.31 14.87
C CYS A 26 5.15 7.26 13.72
N PRO A 27 5.98 7.36 12.67
CA PRO A 27 5.59 8.11 11.49
C PRO A 27 4.21 7.59 11.09
N ALA A 28 3.25 8.51 10.92
CA ALA A 28 1.92 8.13 10.50
C ALA A 28 2.06 7.15 9.34
N LEU A 29 1.56 5.93 9.53
CA LEU A 29 1.42 4.95 8.46
C LEU A 29 0.83 5.71 7.26
N ALA A 30 1.40 5.46 6.08
CA ALA A 30 1.24 6.22 4.85
C ALA A 30 -0.09 7.00 4.76
N PRO A 31 -0.09 8.31 4.47
CA PRO A 31 -1.30 9.15 4.52
C PRO A 31 -2.41 8.73 3.54
N ASP A 32 -2.17 7.74 2.69
CA ASP A 32 -3.12 7.15 1.74
C ASP A 32 -3.69 5.79 2.19
N MET A 33 -3.21 5.24 3.30
CA MET A 33 -3.69 3.96 3.83
C MET A 33 -5.02 4.17 4.56
N THR A 34 -6.10 3.64 3.98
CA THR A 34 -7.43 3.68 4.57
C THR A 34 -7.89 2.29 5.00
N MET A 35 -8.85 2.23 5.92
CA MET A 35 -9.37 0.98 6.45
C MET A 35 -10.88 1.01 6.49
N THR A 36 -11.52 -0.07 6.04
CA THR A 36 -12.96 -0.29 6.18
C THR A 36 -13.18 -1.43 7.16
N LYS A 37 -14.00 -1.20 8.19
CA LYS A 37 -14.31 -2.20 9.22
C LYS A 37 -15.78 -2.58 9.17
N LYS A 38 -16.08 -3.87 9.27
CA LYS A 38 -17.44 -4.41 9.37
C LYS A 38 -17.55 -5.39 10.53
N ASP A 39 -18.20 -4.95 11.61
CA ASP A 39 -18.48 -5.80 12.77
C ASP A 39 -19.51 -6.88 12.43
N GLY A 40 -19.39 -8.04 13.08
CA GLY A 40 -20.28 -9.18 12.87
C GLY A 40 -20.14 -9.81 11.49
N SER A 41 -18.99 -9.65 10.84
CA SER A 41 -18.73 -10.16 9.50
C SER A 41 -17.37 -10.87 9.44
N ARG A 42 -17.29 -11.88 8.58
CA ARG A 42 -16.08 -12.68 8.35
C ARG A 42 -15.98 -13.01 6.86
N LEU A 43 -14.79 -12.84 6.30
CA LEU A 43 -14.48 -13.23 4.92
C LEU A 43 -14.11 -14.71 4.89
N TYR A 44 -14.72 -15.47 3.98
CA TYR A 44 -14.52 -16.92 3.86
C TYR A 44 -13.70 -17.27 2.61
N GLY A 45 -13.00 -18.41 2.62
CA GLY A 45 -12.29 -18.96 1.45
C GLY A 45 -10.93 -18.34 1.14
N HIS A 46 -10.59 -17.19 1.75
CA HIS A 46 -9.39 -16.41 1.42
C HIS A 46 -8.36 -16.34 2.54
N VAL A 47 -8.50 -17.14 3.60
CA VAL A 47 -7.56 -17.14 4.74
C VAL A 47 -6.22 -17.74 4.28
N ILE A 48 -5.17 -16.91 4.26
CA ILE A 48 -3.81 -17.32 3.88
C ILE A 48 -2.95 -17.73 5.07
N ASN A 49 -3.24 -17.17 6.25
CA ASN A 49 -2.54 -17.49 7.49
C ASN A 49 -3.39 -17.07 8.68
N TRP A 50 -3.15 -17.65 9.85
CA TRP A 50 -3.77 -17.22 11.10
C TRP A 50 -2.76 -17.12 12.24
N LEU A 51 -3.08 -16.31 13.24
CA LEU A 51 -2.28 -16.15 14.46
C LEU A 51 -3.16 -15.71 15.63
N TYR A 52 -2.65 -15.88 16.85
CA TYR A 52 -3.20 -15.21 18.02
C TYR A 52 -2.72 -13.76 18.08
N ALA A 53 -3.65 -12.85 18.32
CA ALA A 53 -3.41 -11.42 18.40
C ALA A 53 -4.24 -10.85 19.55
N GLN A 54 -3.61 -10.52 20.68
CA GLN A 54 -4.30 -9.99 21.87
C GLN A 54 -5.17 -8.76 21.62
N LYS A 55 -4.89 -8.04 20.53
CA LYS A 55 -5.65 -6.89 20.08
C LYS A 55 -5.72 -6.89 18.56
N GLU A 56 -6.82 -6.36 18.03
CA GLU A 56 -7.03 -6.13 16.59
C GLU A 56 -5.86 -5.40 15.94
N VAL A 57 -5.26 -4.41 16.62
CA VAL A 57 -4.09 -3.67 16.09
C VAL A 57 -2.90 -4.58 15.75
N LEU A 58 -2.69 -5.68 16.47
CA LEU A 58 -1.63 -6.64 16.16
C LEU A 58 -1.93 -7.41 14.86
N CYS A 59 -3.21 -7.70 14.61
CA CYS A 59 -3.68 -8.30 13.37
C CYS A 59 -3.43 -7.37 12.17
N ARG A 60 -3.79 -6.09 12.31
CA ARG A 60 -3.50 -5.04 11.33
C ARG A 60 -2.01 -4.93 11.00
N LEU A 61 -1.16 -4.82 12.03
CA LEU A 61 0.28 -4.73 11.84
C LEU A 61 0.81 -5.96 11.09
N LYS A 62 0.33 -7.14 11.45
CA LYS A 62 0.74 -8.38 10.78
C LYS A 62 0.30 -8.41 9.31
N CYS A 63 -0.92 -8.00 8.99
CA CYS A 63 -1.39 -7.93 7.61
C CYS A 63 -0.60 -6.91 6.78
N ASN A 64 -0.21 -5.78 7.36
CA ASN A 64 0.63 -4.80 6.66
C ASN A 64 2.01 -5.35 6.28
N MET A 65 2.57 -6.23 7.12
CA MET A 65 3.87 -6.87 6.87
C MET A 65 3.79 -8.03 5.87
N VAL A 66 2.59 -8.52 5.56
CA VAL A 66 2.38 -9.58 4.57
C VAL A 66 1.91 -8.93 3.27
N GLU A 67 2.77 -8.93 2.25
CA GLU A 67 2.51 -8.26 0.97
C GLU A 67 1.18 -8.69 0.33
N ARG A 68 0.86 -9.99 0.42
CA ARG A 68 -0.36 -10.58 -0.11
C ARG A 68 -1.60 -10.37 0.75
N CYS A 69 -1.45 -9.92 1.98
CA CYS A 69 -2.61 -9.72 2.85
C CYS A 69 -3.33 -8.42 2.45
N LEU A 70 -4.60 -8.52 2.07
CA LEU A 70 -5.45 -7.38 1.73
C LEU A 70 -6.43 -7.07 2.85
N THR A 71 -6.91 -8.09 3.55
CA THR A 71 -7.91 -7.95 4.60
C THR A 71 -7.61 -8.92 5.72
N TYR A 72 -8.29 -8.79 6.86
CA TYR A 72 -8.23 -9.79 7.92
C TYR A 72 -9.56 -9.94 8.63
N ASN A 73 -9.78 -11.12 9.20
CA ASN A 73 -10.83 -11.35 10.18
C ASN A 73 -10.21 -11.35 11.58
N TYR A 74 -10.90 -10.76 12.55
CA TYR A 74 -10.51 -10.77 13.95
C TYR A 74 -11.65 -11.26 14.82
N GLU A 75 -11.45 -12.36 15.53
CA GLU A 75 -12.40 -12.90 16.50
C GLU A 75 -12.11 -12.39 17.89
N ILE A 76 -13.06 -11.65 18.47
CA ILE A 76 -12.83 -10.91 19.72
C ILE A 76 -12.69 -11.87 20.93
N ALA A 77 -13.44 -12.97 20.94
CA ALA A 77 -13.51 -13.86 22.09
C ALA A 77 -12.26 -14.75 22.26
N THR A 78 -11.65 -15.13 21.15
CA THR A 78 -10.52 -16.08 21.09
C THR A 78 -9.21 -15.41 20.72
N GLU A 79 -9.25 -14.12 20.37
CA GLU A 79 -8.10 -13.35 19.89
C GLU A 79 -7.50 -13.93 18.60
N ILE A 80 -8.29 -14.67 17.82
CA ILE A 80 -7.84 -15.24 16.55
C ILE A 80 -7.85 -14.14 15.48
N CYS A 81 -6.73 -14.01 14.79
CA CYS A 81 -6.52 -13.15 13.64
C CYS A 81 -6.29 -14.02 12.39
N GLU A 82 -7.15 -13.88 11.39
CA GLU A 82 -7.05 -14.56 10.10
C GLU A 82 -6.68 -13.54 9.03
N LEU A 83 -5.50 -13.69 8.43
CA LEU A 83 -5.04 -12.84 7.33
C LEU A 83 -5.61 -13.37 6.02
N ASN A 84 -6.11 -12.48 5.16
CA ASN A 84 -6.74 -12.85 3.89
C ASN A 84 -6.06 -12.18 2.69
N ASP A 85 -6.04 -12.86 1.54
CA ASP A 85 -5.51 -12.30 0.28
C ASP A 85 -6.57 -11.75 -0.69
N ALA A 86 -7.80 -11.56 -0.20
CA ALA A 86 -8.90 -10.97 -0.96
C ALA A 86 -9.69 -9.94 -0.14
N ASP A 87 -10.40 -9.07 -0.85
CA ASP A 87 -11.26 -7.98 -0.35
C ASP A 87 -12.62 -7.93 -1.07
N ASP A 88 -13.03 -9.03 -1.70
CA ASP A 88 -14.33 -9.12 -2.38
C ASP A 88 -15.46 -9.24 -1.34
N GLU A 89 -16.35 -8.26 -1.32
CA GLU A 89 -17.49 -8.22 -0.40
C GLU A 89 -18.50 -9.36 -0.67
N ASN A 90 -18.47 -10.00 -1.84
CA ASN A 90 -19.34 -11.14 -2.15
C ASN A 90 -19.00 -12.38 -1.32
N ASP A 91 -17.75 -12.51 -0.85
CA ASP A 91 -17.30 -13.62 -0.02
C ASP A 91 -17.48 -13.35 1.49
N LEU A 92 -18.08 -12.20 1.82
CA LEU A 92 -18.30 -11.74 3.17
C LEU A 92 -19.61 -12.27 3.72
N GLN A 93 -19.56 -12.96 4.85
CA GLN A 93 -20.75 -13.52 5.51
C GLN A 93 -20.92 -12.90 6.90
N GLU A 94 -22.17 -12.78 7.34
CA GLU A 94 -22.48 -12.42 8.72
C GLU A 94 -21.99 -13.53 9.65
N THR A 95 -21.18 -13.19 10.63
CA THR A 95 -20.63 -14.12 11.61
C THR A 95 -20.41 -13.37 12.92
N GLN A 96 -21.28 -13.61 13.89
CA GLN A 96 -21.22 -12.93 15.18
C GLN A 96 -19.89 -13.24 15.90
N GLY A 97 -19.31 -12.23 16.55
CA GLY A 97 -18.03 -12.35 17.26
C GLY A 97 -16.79 -12.07 16.40
N PHE A 98 -16.96 -12.04 15.08
CA PHE A 98 -15.92 -11.64 14.13
C PHE A 98 -16.04 -10.18 13.71
N VAL A 99 -14.89 -9.61 13.39
CA VAL A 99 -14.75 -8.31 12.75
C VAL A 99 -13.95 -8.51 11.47
N TYR A 100 -14.54 -8.15 10.34
CA TYR A 100 -13.82 -8.07 9.08
C TYR A 100 -13.20 -6.68 8.92
N VAL A 101 -11.97 -6.64 8.45
CA VAL A 101 -11.28 -5.38 8.18
C VAL A 101 -10.55 -5.44 6.84
N ASP A 102 -10.88 -4.49 5.98
CA ASP A 102 -10.23 -4.27 4.70
C ASP A 102 -9.15 -3.20 4.83
N ILE A 103 -7.92 -3.58 4.48
CA ILE A 103 -6.77 -2.69 4.43
C ILE A 103 -6.61 -2.22 2.98
N LYS A 104 -7.11 -1.02 2.68
CA LYS A 104 -6.96 -0.40 1.36
C LYS A 104 -5.52 0.04 1.16
N LYS A 105 -4.68 -0.89 0.69
CA LYS A 105 -3.29 -0.64 0.33
C LYS A 105 -3.23 0.16 -0.99
N PRO A 106 -2.43 1.22 -1.06
CA PRO A 106 -2.20 1.93 -2.32
C PRO A 106 -1.38 1.09 -3.29
N SER A 107 -1.50 1.37 -4.59
CA SER A 107 -0.64 0.76 -5.59
C SER A 107 0.81 1.24 -5.44
N LYS A 108 1.77 0.32 -5.55
CA LYS A 108 3.19 0.65 -5.45
C LYS A 108 3.67 1.22 -6.77
N SER A 109 4.17 2.44 -6.78
CA SER A 109 4.84 3.01 -7.95
C SER A 109 6.16 2.28 -8.21
N LEU A 110 6.36 1.82 -9.45
CA LEU A 110 7.59 1.16 -9.90
C LEU A 110 8.52 2.10 -10.68
N GLY A 111 8.00 3.22 -11.19
CA GLY A 111 8.78 4.25 -11.85
C GLY A 111 8.21 4.68 -13.20
N CYS A 112 8.98 5.54 -13.88
CA CYS A 112 8.65 6.07 -15.19
C CYS A 112 9.49 5.39 -16.27
N PHE A 113 8.84 4.86 -17.30
CA PHE A 113 9.48 4.06 -18.34
C PHE A 113 9.04 4.49 -19.74
N LEU A 114 9.92 4.34 -20.72
CA LEU A 114 9.64 4.70 -22.11
C LEU A 114 8.63 3.75 -22.75
N ASP A 115 7.84 4.28 -23.67
CA ASP A 115 7.12 3.52 -24.68
C ASP A 115 7.61 3.98 -26.04
N LYS A 116 8.37 3.14 -26.74
CA LYS A 116 8.82 3.46 -28.10
C LYS A 116 7.69 3.46 -29.13
N GLY A 117 6.48 3.03 -28.74
CA GLY A 117 5.29 3.09 -29.57
C GLY A 117 5.34 2.18 -30.79
N VAL A 118 6.12 1.08 -30.71
CA VAL A 118 6.16 0.08 -31.78
C VAL A 118 4.87 -0.76 -31.72
N ASP A 119 4.02 -0.61 -32.73
CA ASP A 119 2.74 -1.31 -32.84
C ASP A 119 2.92 -2.83 -32.67
N ASN A 120 2.02 -3.47 -31.90
CA ASN A 120 2.06 -4.88 -31.52
C ASN A 120 3.28 -5.31 -30.68
N SER A 121 4.08 -4.37 -30.18
CA SER A 121 5.25 -4.65 -29.33
C SER A 121 5.35 -3.68 -28.15
N ARG A 122 4.25 -3.03 -27.75
CA ARG A 122 4.27 -2.09 -26.61
C ARG A 122 4.65 -2.80 -25.30
N PRO A 123 5.32 -2.11 -24.36
CA PRO A 123 5.63 -2.65 -23.02
C PRO A 123 4.40 -3.16 -22.25
N PHE A 124 3.25 -2.51 -22.45
CA PHE A 124 1.94 -2.99 -22.03
C PHE A 124 1.07 -3.29 -23.26
N PRO A 125 0.54 -4.53 -23.40
CA PRO A 125 -0.12 -4.94 -24.63
C PRO A 125 -1.57 -4.48 -24.79
N GLN A 126 -2.27 -4.11 -23.70
CA GLN A 126 -3.71 -3.83 -23.73
C GLN A 126 -4.05 -2.47 -23.12
N LEU A 127 -4.73 -1.62 -23.88
CA LEU A 127 -5.46 -0.47 -23.33
C LEU A 127 -6.73 -0.98 -22.66
N ILE A 128 -6.75 -1.03 -21.32
CA ILE A 128 -7.87 -1.61 -20.56
C ILE A 128 -9.00 -0.61 -20.32
N VAL A 129 -8.69 0.69 -20.26
CA VAL A 129 -9.64 1.81 -20.15
C VAL A 129 -8.94 3.15 -20.42
N ASN A 130 -9.68 4.15 -20.90
CA ASN A 130 -9.20 5.52 -21.11
C ASN A 130 -10.02 6.51 -20.28
N TYR A 131 -9.38 7.22 -19.35
CA TYR A 131 -10.00 8.22 -18.48
C TYR A 131 -9.66 9.66 -18.86
N ARG A 132 -9.02 9.90 -20.02
CA ARG A 132 -8.52 11.23 -20.41
C ARG A 132 -9.59 12.33 -20.43
N GLU A 133 -10.82 11.98 -20.77
CA GLU A 133 -11.94 12.94 -20.81
C GLU A 133 -12.49 13.30 -19.42
N ALA A 134 -12.12 12.56 -18.38
CA ALA A 134 -12.64 12.70 -17.01
C ALA A 134 -11.52 12.89 -15.98
N ILE A 135 -10.37 13.43 -16.40
CA ILE A 135 -9.26 13.75 -15.52
C ILE A 135 -9.65 14.93 -14.62
N ASP A 136 -9.51 14.73 -13.31
CA ASP A 136 -9.39 15.85 -12.38
C ASP A 136 -7.91 16.16 -12.17
N TRP A 137 -7.46 17.27 -12.76
CA TRP A 137 -6.06 17.69 -12.68
C TRP A 137 -5.61 18.09 -11.27
N HIS A 138 -6.54 18.31 -10.34
CA HIS A 138 -6.23 18.60 -8.93
C HIS A 138 -6.18 17.31 -8.09
N ASP A 139 -6.71 16.19 -8.60
CA ASP A 139 -6.71 14.89 -7.93
C ASP A 139 -6.52 13.74 -8.93
N LEU A 140 -5.29 13.61 -9.44
CA LEU A 140 -4.90 12.50 -10.31
C LEU A 140 -4.95 11.15 -9.60
N LYS A 141 -4.79 11.14 -8.26
CA LYS A 141 -4.80 9.91 -7.46
C LYS A 141 -6.17 9.24 -7.58
N THR A 142 -7.24 9.95 -7.22
CA THR A 142 -8.59 9.37 -7.24
C THR A 142 -9.17 9.34 -8.65
N SER A 143 -8.89 10.35 -9.49
CA SER A 143 -9.52 10.45 -10.81
C SER A 143 -8.94 9.49 -11.85
N VAL A 144 -7.66 9.10 -11.72
CA VAL A 144 -6.95 8.23 -12.67
C VAL A 144 -6.28 7.03 -11.98
N ILE A 145 -5.33 7.26 -11.06
CA ILE A 145 -4.43 6.21 -10.56
C ILE A 145 -5.20 5.07 -9.87
N ASP A 146 -6.06 5.41 -8.91
CA ASP A 146 -6.86 4.43 -8.16
C ASP A 146 -7.89 3.73 -9.08
N LYS A 147 -8.42 4.42 -10.09
CA LYS A 147 -9.33 3.82 -11.09
C LYS A 147 -8.61 2.85 -12.01
N CYS A 148 -7.42 3.20 -12.49
CA CYS A 148 -6.58 2.28 -13.27
C CYS A 148 -6.23 1.04 -12.42
N ALA A 149 -5.83 1.22 -11.16
CA ALA A 149 -5.55 0.12 -10.24
C ALA A 149 -6.76 -0.81 -10.07
N LYS A 150 -7.95 -0.23 -9.81
CA LYS A 150 -9.20 -0.99 -9.73
C LYS A 150 -9.47 -1.76 -11.01
N LYS A 151 -9.35 -1.12 -12.18
CA LYS A 151 -9.65 -1.79 -13.46
C LYS A 151 -8.67 -2.91 -13.78
N THR A 152 -7.41 -2.73 -13.40
CA THR A 152 -6.35 -3.73 -13.52
C THR A 152 -6.65 -4.96 -12.64
N LYS A 153 -7.06 -4.72 -11.38
CA LYS A 153 -7.50 -5.76 -10.46
C LYS A 153 -8.73 -6.53 -10.97
N GLU A 154 -9.74 -5.84 -11.49
CA GLU A 154 -10.93 -6.47 -12.11
C GLU A 154 -10.58 -7.39 -13.29
N ARG A 155 -9.47 -7.11 -14.00
CA ARG A 155 -8.96 -7.97 -15.08
C ARG A 155 -8.07 -9.12 -14.58
N GLY A 156 -7.73 -9.15 -13.29
CA GLY A 156 -6.80 -10.13 -12.71
C GLY A 156 -5.34 -9.91 -13.11
N TYR A 157 -4.96 -8.68 -13.50
CA TYR A 157 -3.59 -8.32 -13.86
C TYR A 157 -2.85 -7.68 -12.68
N THR A 158 -1.54 -7.81 -12.61
CA THR A 158 -0.73 -7.29 -11.48
C THR A 158 -0.18 -5.89 -11.74
N TYR A 159 0.14 -5.58 -12.99
CA TYR A 159 0.82 -4.33 -13.38
C TYR A 159 -0.05 -3.45 -14.26
N PHE A 160 0.07 -2.14 -14.09
CA PHE A 160 -0.49 -1.18 -15.02
C PHE A 160 0.45 -0.01 -15.27
N GLY A 161 0.39 0.52 -16.48
CA GLY A 161 1.07 1.74 -16.90
C GLY A 161 0.03 2.80 -17.23
N ILE A 162 0.25 4.03 -16.77
CA ILE A 162 -0.53 5.19 -17.19
C ILE A 162 0.28 5.96 -18.22
N GLN A 163 -0.23 6.01 -19.45
CA GLN A 163 0.30 6.85 -20.53
C GLN A 163 -0.68 7.98 -20.82
N PHE A 164 -0.15 9.06 -21.38
CA PHE A 164 -0.93 10.20 -21.85
C PHE A 164 -1.96 10.69 -20.82
N TYR A 165 -1.50 10.80 -19.57
CA TYR A 165 -2.20 11.30 -18.39
C TYR A 165 -3.42 10.50 -17.89
N GLY A 166 -3.98 9.59 -18.69
CA GLY A 166 -5.23 8.91 -18.33
C GLY A 166 -5.52 7.61 -19.09
N GLU A 167 -4.62 7.14 -19.95
CA GLU A 167 -4.76 5.84 -20.60
C GLU A 167 -4.18 4.76 -19.70
N CYS A 168 -5.05 3.88 -19.20
CA CYS A 168 -4.64 2.76 -18.37
C CYS A 168 -4.30 1.58 -19.29
N TRP A 169 -3.02 1.25 -19.35
CA TRP A 169 -2.50 0.11 -20.07
C TRP A 169 -2.13 -1.01 -19.10
N SER A 170 -2.38 -2.26 -19.48
CA SER A 170 -2.10 -3.45 -18.69
C SER A 170 -2.02 -4.69 -19.61
N GLY A 171 -2.00 -5.88 -19.03
CA GLY A 171 -2.00 -7.15 -19.75
C GLY A 171 -1.72 -8.32 -18.80
N PRO A 172 -1.83 -9.57 -19.31
CA PRO A 172 -1.34 -10.73 -18.58
C PRO A 172 0.11 -10.52 -18.15
N ASP A 173 0.45 -10.89 -16.91
CA ASP A 173 1.75 -10.56 -16.33
C ASP A 173 2.94 -11.08 -17.16
N ASP A 174 2.80 -12.23 -17.82
CA ASP A 174 3.84 -12.82 -18.67
C ASP A 174 4.10 -12.00 -19.96
N ASP A 175 3.17 -11.12 -20.35
CA ASP A 175 3.26 -10.25 -21.54
C ASP A 175 3.70 -8.82 -21.20
N VAL A 176 3.74 -8.44 -19.91
CA VAL A 176 4.14 -7.09 -19.47
C VAL A 176 5.65 -7.01 -19.34
N GLN A 177 6.27 -6.12 -20.12
CA GLN A 177 7.72 -5.86 -20.10
C GLN A 177 7.95 -4.36 -19.96
N TYR A 178 7.46 -3.79 -18.86
CA TYR A 178 7.33 -2.34 -18.68
C TYR A 178 8.66 -1.57 -18.72
N ASP A 179 9.79 -2.22 -18.43
CA ASP A 179 11.11 -1.62 -18.32
C ASP A 179 12.02 -1.85 -19.53
N ARG A 180 11.60 -2.68 -20.49
CA ARG A 180 12.41 -3.11 -21.65
C ARG A 180 12.91 -1.93 -22.50
N ASP A 181 12.12 -0.87 -22.61
CA ASP A 181 12.45 0.28 -23.44
C ASP A 181 13.33 1.32 -22.72
N GLY A 182 13.58 1.12 -21.42
CA GLY A 182 14.42 1.95 -20.57
C GLY A 182 13.64 2.96 -19.71
N PRO A 183 14.31 3.59 -18.72
CA PRO A 183 13.69 4.60 -17.87
C PRO A 183 13.37 5.88 -18.67
N SER A 184 12.36 6.62 -18.20
CA SER A 184 11.98 7.93 -18.72
C SER A 184 11.91 8.98 -17.60
N THR A 185 11.98 10.25 -17.97
CA THR A 185 11.70 11.39 -17.08
C THR A 185 10.36 12.06 -17.39
N ASP A 186 9.65 11.62 -18.43
CA ASP A 186 8.43 12.25 -18.92
C ASP A 186 7.19 11.66 -18.22
N CYS A 187 7.26 11.62 -16.89
CA CYS A 187 6.10 11.38 -16.03
C CYS A 187 5.99 12.50 -15.01
N ARG A 188 4.77 12.91 -14.71
CA ARG A 188 4.49 13.97 -13.74
C ARG A 188 3.35 13.56 -12.85
N ASN A 189 3.47 13.84 -11.55
CA ASN A 189 2.39 13.66 -10.58
C ASN A 189 1.73 12.26 -10.61
N GLY A 190 2.52 11.21 -10.89
CA GLY A 190 2.02 9.83 -10.92
C GLY A 190 1.38 9.38 -12.24
N VAL A 191 1.52 10.15 -13.32
CA VAL A 191 1.05 9.73 -14.66
C VAL A 191 2.13 9.97 -15.72
N GLY A 192 2.13 9.15 -16.77
CA GLY A 192 3.05 9.30 -17.90
C GLY A 192 2.54 10.25 -18.98
N GLU A 193 3.45 10.89 -19.70
CA GLU A 193 3.15 11.68 -20.90
C GLU A 193 2.94 10.78 -22.15
N GLU A 194 2.97 11.32 -23.37
CA GLU A 194 2.57 10.60 -24.61
C GLU A 194 3.44 9.36 -24.92
N LYS A 195 4.72 9.34 -24.52
CA LYS A 195 5.67 8.26 -24.83
C LYS A 195 6.29 7.63 -23.60
N SER A 196 5.60 7.74 -22.46
CA SER A 196 6.07 7.17 -21.20
C SER A 196 4.92 6.60 -20.40
N PHE A 197 5.18 5.49 -19.72
CA PHE A 197 4.30 4.93 -18.72
C PHE A 197 4.79 5.34 -17.34
N MET A 198 3.91 5.92 -16.51
CA MET A 198 4.08 5.78 -15.07
C MET A 198 3.55 4.41 -14.65
N VAL A 199 4.41 3.59 -14.10
CA VAL A 199 4.13 2.17 -13.84
C VAL A 199 3.85 1.92 -12.37
N TYR A 200 2.85 1.07 -12.14
CA TYR A 200 2.37 0.68 -10.83
C TYR A 200 2.17 -0.83 -10.72
N GLN A 201 2.29 -1.33 -9.50
CA GLN A 201 1.91 -2.69 -9.10
C GLN A 201 0.70 -2.63 -8.16
N VAL A 202 -0.32 -3.43 -8.47
CA VAL A 202 -1.50 -3.58 -7.62
C VAL A 202 -1.18 -4.47 -6.43
N PRO A 203 -1.56 -4.12 -5.18
CA PRO A 203 -1.34 -4.95 -4.01
C PRO A 203 -2.11 -6.27 -4.06
N GLY A 204 -1.60 -7.30 -3.38
CA GLY A 204 -2.31 -8.58 -3.18
C GLY A 204 -2.20 -9.60 -4.30
N LEU A 205 -1.78 -9.21 -5.51
CA LEU A 205 -1.67 -10.12 -6.66
C LEU A 205 -0.26 -10.72 -6.77
N LYS A 206 -0.19 -12.01 -7.15
CA LYS A 206 1.04 -12.82 -7.14
C LYS A 206 2.09 -12.21 -8.05
N GLN A 207 3.28 -11.96 -7.51
CA GLN A 207 4.49 -11.94 -8.33
C GLN A 207 4.77 -13.38 -8.78
N LYS A 208 4.69 -13.67 -10.08
CA LYS A 208 5.48 -14.78 -10.61
C LYS A 208 6.93 -14.32 -10.53
N LYS A 209 7.71 -14.98 -9.66
CA LYS A 209 9.15 -14.78 -9.57
C LYS A 209 9.72 -15.05 -10.97
N VAL A 210 10.19 -14.01 -11.65
CA VAL A 210 11.00 -14.17 -12.87
C VAL A 210 12.22 -14.98 -12.45
N MET A 211 12.34 -16.20 -12.98
CA MET A 211 13.54 -17.04 -12.82
C MET A 211 14.61 -16.59 -13.79
#